data_AF-A0A963V169-F1
#
_entry.id   AF-A0A963V169-F1
#
_cell.length_a   1.000
_cell.length_b   1.000
_cell.length_c   1.000
_cell.angle_alpha   90.00
_cell.angle_beta   90.00
_cell.angle_gamma   90.00
#
_symmetry.space_group_name_H-M   'P 1'
#
loop_
_entity.id
_entity.type
_entity.pdbx_description
1 polymer ?
#
loop_
_entity_poly.entity_id
_entity_poly.type
_entity_poly.pdbx_seq_one_letter_code
_entity_poly.pdbx_strand_id
1 'polypeptide(L)' 'MSHLDAINETRSELRELYKSVPAATQGFSALSKAVKDNGPLSVKEKEYVALGMAVALRCEPCINFHVEALMKAGATR' A
#
# COMPACT_ATOMS: atom_id res chain seq x y z
N MET A 1 -14.59 3.46 -14.45
CA MET A 1 -13.12 3.40 -14.34
C MET A 1 -12.72 2.00 -13.90
N SER A 2 -11.64 1.47 -14.45
CA SER A 2 -11.03 0.24 -13.97
C SER A 2 -10.35 0.49 -12.61
N HIS A 3 -10.18 -0.55 -11.79
CA HIS A 3 -9.38 -0.48 -10.56
C HIS A 3 -7.92 -0.08 -10.86
N LEU A 4 -7.41 -0.41 -12.05
CA LEU A 4 -6.09 0.03 -12.51
C LEU A 4 -6.02 1.55 -12.72
N ASP A 5 -7.11 2.16 -13.18
CA ASP A 5 -7.17 3.62 -13.37
C ASP A 5 -7.11 4.31 -12.01
N ALA A 6 -7.90 3.83 -11.04
CA ALA A 6 -7.91 4.36 -9.67
C ALA A 6 -6.53 4.26 -8.98
N ILE A 7 -5.83 3.13 -9.13
CA ILE A 7 -4.47 2.97 -8.61
C ILE A 7 -3.51 4.01 -9.21
N ASN A 8 -3.60 4.23 -10.53
CA ASN A 8 -2.71 5.15 -11.23
C ASN A 8 -2.99 6.62 -10.88
N GLU A 9 -4.27 6.96 -10.69
CA GLU A 9 -4.69 8.27 -10.21
C GLU A 9 -4.13 8.54 -8.81
N THR A 10 -4.34 7.63 -7.84
CA THR A 10 -3.77 7.78 -6.49
C THR A 10 -2.24 7.88 -6.51
N ARG A 11 -1.55 7.13 -7.37
CA ARG A 11 -0.09 7.28 -7.54
C ARG A 11 0.31 8.66 -8.07
N SER A 12 -0.53 9.30 -8.87
CA SER A 12 -0.29 10.67 -9.33
C SER A 12 -0.39 11.66 -8.17
N GLU A 13 -1.45 11.55 -7.37
CA GLU A 13 -1.67 12.40 -6.19
C GLU A 13 -0.54 12.23 -5.16
N LEU A 14 -0.13 10.99 -4.89
CA LEU A 14 0.99 10.71 -3.98
C LEU A 14 2.31 11.30 -4.48
N ARG A 15 2.55 11.33 -5.79
CA ARG A 15 3.75 11.98 -6.36
C ARG A 15 3.76 13.48 -6.09
N GLU A 16 2.61 14.14 -6.18
CA GLU A 16 2.50 15.57 -5.84
C GLU A 16 2.64 15.81 -4.34
N LEU A 17 2.09 14.92 -3.49
CA LEU A 17 2.30 14.96 -2.04
C LEU A 17 3.78 14.82 -1.66
N TYR A 18 4.51 13.92 -2.33
CA TYR A 18 5.93 13.70 -2.04
C TYR A 18 6.79 14.91 -2.39
N LYS A 19 6.42 15.66 -3.43
CA LYS A 19 7.06 16.93 -3.79
C LYS A 19 6.74 18.04 -2.80
N SER A 20 5.53 18.08 -2.25
CA SER A 20 5.09 19.17 -1.37
C SER A 20 5.61 19.03 0.07
N VAL A 21 5.77 17.81 0.56
CA VAL A 21 6.24 17.52 1.94
C VAL A 21 7.30 16.41 1.98
N PRO A 22 8.50 16.65 1.41
CA PRO A 22 9.51 15.62 1.19
C PRO A 22 10.06 15.00 2.48
N ALA A 23 10.28 15.81 3.53
CA ALA A 23 10.82 15.29 4.80
C ALA A 23 9.84 14.32 5.49
N ALA A 24 8.55 14.66 5.50
CA ALA A 24 7.51 13.83 6.09
C ALA A 24 7.32 12.51 5.31
N THR A 25 7.28 12.61 3.98
CA THR A 25 7.09 11.44 3.10
C THR A 25 8.30 10.53 3.06
N GLN A 26 9.51 11.05 3.26
CA GLN A 26 10.71 10.24 3.49
C GLN A 26 10.60 9.43 4.79
N GLY A 27 10.17 10.05 5.89
CA GLY A 27 9.95 9.36 7.16
C GLY A 27 8.88 8.26 7.05
N PHE A 28 7.76 8.56 6.38
CA PHE A 28 6.71 7.59 6.11
C PHE A 28 7.22 6.42 5.25
N SER A 29 8.02 6.70 4.22
CA SER A 29 8.59 5.65 3.35
C SER A 29 9.54 4.73 4.11
N ALA A 30 10.35 5.27 5.02
CA ALA A 30 11.22 4.49 5.89
C ALA A 30 10.41 3.58 6.83
N LEU A 31 9.35 4.10 7.45
CA LEU A 31 8.42 3.30 8.28
C LEU A 31 7.76 2.18 7.47
N SER A 32 7.20 2.52 6.30
CA SER A 32 6.50 1.57 5.43
C SER A 32 7.42 0.41 5.01
N LYS A 33 8.69 0.72 4.69
CA LYS A 33 9.70 -0.30 4.41
C LYS A 33 9.99 -1.17 5.64
N ALA A 34 10.27 -0.56 6.79
CA ALA A 34 10.62 -1.29 8.01
C ALA A 34 9.53 -2.26 8.48
N VAL A 35 8.25 -1.90 8.31
CA VAL A 35 7.12 -2.78 8.66
C VAL A 35 7.07 -4.01 7.75
N LYS A 36 7.41 -3.87 6.47
CA LYS A 36 7.38 -4.97 5.48
C LYS A 36 8.61 -5.87 5.59
N ASP A 37 9.76 -5.32 5.90
CA ASP A 37 11.02 -6.05 6.01
C ASP A 37 11.08 -6.93 7.28
N ASN A 38 11.65 -8.14 7.15
CA ASN A 38 12.03 -9.05 8.25
C ASN A 38 10.90 -9.49 9.20
N GLY A 39 11.22 -10.42 10.10
CA GLY A 39 10.32 -10.89 11.16
C GLY A 39 9.63 -12.23 10.87
N PRO A 40 8.76 -12.68 11.79
CA PRO A 40 8.17 -14.02 11.74
C PRO A 40 7.08 -14.18 10.66
N LEU A 41 6.53 -13.07 10.14
CA LEU A 41 5.53 -13.07 9.08
C LEU A 41 6.19 -12.70 7.75
N SER A 42 5.83 -13.45 6.72
CA SER A 42 6.16 -13.14 5.32
C SER A 42 5.48 -11.85 4.86
N VAL A 43 6.01 -11.27 3.77
CA VAL A 43 5.40 -10.09 3.13
C VAL A 43 3.93 -10.37 2.76
N LYS A 44 3.63 -11.56 2.23
CA LYS A 44 2.26 -11.95 1.86
C LYS A 44 1.31 -11.93 3.05
N GLU A 45 1.74 -12.46 4.20
CA GLU A 45 0.92 -12.47 5.43
C GLU A 45 0.69 -11.05 5.96
N LYS A 46 1.72 -10.20 5.95
CA LYS A 46 1.59 -8.80 6.35
C LYS A 46 0.63 -8.02 5.45
N GLU A 47 0.66 -8.27 4.14
CA GLU A 47 -0.25 -7.62 3.19
C GLU A 47 -1.70 -8.09 3.37
N TYR A 48 -1.96 -9.34 3.79
CA TYR A 48 -3.31 -9.78 4.16
C TYR A 48 -3.84 -9.04 5.39
N VAL A 49 -3.00 -8.81 6.41
CA VAL A 49 -3.36 -7.99 7.58
C VAL A 49 -3.67 -6.56 7.14
N ALA A 50 -2.82 -5.97 6.30
CA ALA A 50 -3.01 -4.62 5.79
C ALA A 50 -4.30 -4.49 4.95
N LEU A 51 -4.63 -5.48 4.11
CA LEU A 51 -5.89 -5.54 3.39
C LEU A 51 -7.09 -5.60 4.36
N GLY A 52 -7.00 -6.41 5.42
CA GLY A 52 -8.03 -6.48 6.45
C GLY A 52 -8.28 -5.11 7.12
N MET A 53 -7.22 -4.38 7.44
CA MET A 53 -7.30 -3.02 7.97
C MET A 53 -7.93 -2.05 6.96
N ALA A 54 -7.54 -2.12 5.69
CA ALA A 54 -8.06 -1.28 4.62
C ALA A 54 -9.58 -1.46 4.44
N VAL A 55 -10.07 -2.71 4.50
CA VAL A 55 -11.50 -3.04 4.46
C VAL A 55 -12.21 -2.53 5.71
N ALA A 56 -11.64 -2.71 6.90
CA ALA A 56 -12.23 -2.22 8.15
C ALA A 56 -12.40 -0.69 8.16
N LEU A 57 -11.43 0.04 7.59
CA LEU A 57 -11.47 1.50 7.43
C LEU A 57 -12.30 1.96 6.22
N ARG A 58 -12.73 1.04 5.34
CA ARG A 58 -13.39 1.34 4.06
C ARG A 58 -12.57 2.30 3.19
N CYS A 59 -11.24 2.15 3.21
CA CYS A 59 -10.33 2.98 2.42
C CYS A 59 -10.11 2.32 1.04
N GLU A 60 -10.84 2.75 0.02
CA GLU A 60 -10.72 2.21 -1.35
C GLU A 60 -9.30 2.26 -1.93
N PRO A 61 -8.55 3.38 -1.83
CA PRO A 61 -7.16 3.41 -2.31
C PRO A 61 -6.26 2.39 -1.59
N CYS A 62 -6.46 2.22 -0.29
CA CYS A 62 -5.74 1.24 0.52
C CYS A 62 -6.06 -0.19 0.08
N ILE A 63 -7.35 -0.49 -0.15
CA ILE A 63 -7.80 -1.80 -0.65
C ILE A 63 -7.10 -2.11 -1.98
N ASN A 64 -7.14 -1.17 -2.93
CA ASN A 64 -6.56 -1.34 -4.24
C ASN A 64 -5.03 -1.57 -4.19
N PHE A 65 -4.30 -0.80 -3.38
CA PHE A 65 -2.84 -1.00 -3.25
C PHE A 65 -2.47 -2.32 -2.57
N HIS A 66 -3.18 -2.72 -1.51
CA HIS A 66 -2.87 -3.95 -0.80
C HIS A 66 -3.27 -5.21 -1.59
N VAL A 67 -4.34 -5.14 -2.39
CA VAL A 67 -4.67 -6.20 -3.37
C VAL A 67 -3.58 -6.31 -4.43
N GLU A 68 -3.09 -5.19 -4.99
CA GLU A 68 -2.01 -5.21 -5.98
C GLU A 68 -0.71 -5.78 -5.38
N ALA A 69 -0.38 -5.44 -4.13
CA ALA A 69 0.77 -5.99 -3.41
C ALA A 69 0.64 -7.50 -3.18
N LEU A 70 -0.55 -7.97 -2.79
CA LEU A 70 -0.86 -9.39 -2.63
C LEU A 70 -0.70 -10.17 -3.94
N MET A 71 -1.21 -9.63 -5.06
CA MET A 71 -1.04 -10.24 -6.38
C MET A 71 0.45 -10.38 -6.74
N LYS A 72 1.26 -9.35 -6.48
CA LYS A 72 2.72 -9.39 -6.68
C LYS A 72 3.42 -10.39 -5.74
N ALA A 73 2.86 -10.64 -4.56
CA ALA A 73 3.35 -11.62 -3.60
C ALA A 73 2.84 -13.06 -3.85
N GLY A 74 2.11 -13.31 -4.95
CA GLY A 74 1.60 -14.64 -5.31
C GLY A 74 0.42 -15.10 -4.46
N ALA A 75 -0.35 -14.16 -3.92
CA ALA A 75 -1.63 -14.47 -3.28
C ALA A 75 -2.67 -14.93 -4.32
N THR A 76 -3.56 -15.83 -3.90
CA THR A 76 -4.72 -16.26 -4.69
C THR A 76 -6.01 -15.63 -4.16
N ARG A 77 -7.08 -15.72 -4.95
CA ARG A 77 -8.44 -15.32 -4.55
C ARG A 77 -8.91 -16.09 -3.31
#